data_AF-A0A934EQN2-F1
#
_entry.id   AF-A0A934EQN2-F1
#
_cell.length_a   1.000
_cell.length_b   1.000
_cell.length_c   1.000
_cell.angle_alpha   90.00
_cell.angle_beta   90.00
_cell.angle_gamma   90.00
#
_symmetry.space_group_name_H-M   'P 1'
#
loop_
_entity.id
_entity.type
_entity.pdbx_description
1 polymer ?
#
loop_
_entity_poly.entity_id
_entity_poly.type
_entity_poly.pdbx_seq_one_letter_code
_entity_poly.pdbx_strand_id
1 'polypeptide(L)' 'MATTLGTPVEGILQEAKALNPDLILAGSRGRRGIIRMVLGSVSHALLHQGTYPLMIFG' A
#
# COMPACT_ATOMS: atom_id res chain seq x y z
N MET A 1 -10.07 -12.40 1.60
CA MET A 1 -9.60 -11.11 2.17
C MET A 1 -8.94 -11.45 3.49
N ALA A 2 -7.61 -11.31 3.59
CA ALA A 2 -6.91 -11.41 4.86
C ALA A 2 -7.17 -10.14 5.67
N THR A 3 -7.40 -10.28 6.97
CA THR A 3 -7.53 -9.15 7.89
C THR A 3 -6.44 -9.30 8.94
N THR A 4 -5.53 -8.34 8.97
CA THR A 4 -4.46 -8.29 9.97
C THR A 4 -4.79 -7.20 10.97
N LEU A 5 -4.65 -7.50 12.26
CA LEU A 5 -4.81 -6.51 13.34
C LEU A 5 -3.53 -5.68 13.44
N GLY A 6 -3.65 -4.36 13.44
CA GLY A 6 -2.50 -3.44 13.52
C GLY A 6 -2.63 -2.24 12.59
N THR A 7 -1.55 -1.49 12.39
CA THR A 7 -1.55 -0.44 11.37
C THR A 7 -1.55 -1.09 9.97
N PRO A 8 -2.24 -0.50 8.98
CA PRO A 8 -2.28 -1.08 7.63
C PRO A 8 -0.89 -1.30 7.03
N VAL A 9 0.05 -0.40 7.32
CA VAL A 9 1.43 -0.45 6.81
C VAL A 9 2.16 -1.68 7.34
N GLU A 10 2.09 -1.91 8.66
CA GLU A 10 2.75 -3.06 9.29
C GLU A 10 2.18 -4.39 8.80
N GLY A 11 0.85 -4.49 8.69
CA GLY A 11 0.20 -5.70 8.19
C GLY A 11 0.60 -6.02 6.74
N ILE A 12 0.62 -5.00 5.87
CA ILE A 12 1.05 -5.15 4.47
C ILE A 12 2.52 -5.57 4.40
N LEU A 13 3.42 -4.94 5.17
CA LEU A 13 4.84 -5.29 5.16
C LEU A 13 5.12 -6.69 5.73
N GLN A 14 4.35 -7.13 6.74
CA GLN A 14 4.48 -8.46 7.30
C GLN A 14 4.08 -9.52 6.28
N GLU A 15 2.95 -9.34 5.58
CA GLU A 15 2.55 -10.25 4.50
C GLU A 15 3.53 -10.20 3.33
N ALA A 16 4.01 -9.02 2.93
CA ALA A 16 4.99 -8.89 1.86
C ALA A 16 6.31 -9.61 2.18
N LYS A 17 6.76 -9.59 3.45
CA LYS A 17 7.93 -10.38 3.87
C LYS A 17 7.68 -11.88 3.79
N ALA A 18 6.48 -12.34 4.13
CA ALA A 18 6.14 -13.76 4.09
C ALA A 18 5.96 -14.28 2.66
N LEU A 19 5.39 -13.46 1.78
CA LEU A 19 5.09 -13.83 0.38
C LEU A 19 6.22 -13.50 -0.59
N ASN A 20 7.09 -12.56 -0.23
CA ASN A 20 8.15 -11.99 -1.05
C ASN A 20 7.70 -11.65 -2.49
N PRO A 21 6.70 -10.74 -2.65
CA PRO A 21 6.12 -10.45 -3.94
C PRO A 21 7.06 -9.59 -4.80
N ASP A 22 6.99 -9.77 -6.12
CA ASP A 22 7.68 -8.92 -7.09
C ASP A 22 7.06 -7.51 -7.20
N LEU A 23 5.78 -7.36 -6.81
CA LEU A 23 5.04 -6.11 -6.87
C LEU A 23 3.87 -6.08 -5.88
N ILE A 24 3.72 -4.96 -5.17
CA ILE A 24 2.55 -4.66 -4.34
C ILE A 24 1.61 -3.74 -5.12
N LEU A 25 0.35 -4.14 -5.25
CA LEU A 25 -0.72 -3.33 -5.83
C LEU A 25 -1.58 -2.71 -4.72
N ALA A 26 -1.68 -1.37 -4.69
CA ALA A 26 -2.54 -0.68 -3.74
C ALA A 26 -3.56 0.22 -4.47
N GLY A 27 -4.84 0.02 -4.14
CA GLY A 27 -5.95 0.81 -4.68
C GLY A 27 -6.22 2.07 -3.86
N SER A 28 -6.49 3.20 -4.52
CA SER A 28 -6.93 4.44 -3.86
C SER A 28 -8.43 4.66 -4.09
N ARG A 29 -9.26 4.48 -3.05
CA ARG A 29 -10.70 4.80 -3.13
C ARG A 29 -10.95 6.24 -2.67
N GLY A 30 -10.80 7.19 -3.58
CA GLY A 30 -11.04 8.63 -3.37
C GLY A 30 -12.20 9.15 -4.22
N ARG A 31 -13.20 9.77 -3.57
CA ARG A 31 -14.55 10.11 -4.08
C ARG A 31 -14.62 11.09 -5.28
N ARG A 32 -13.51 11.53 -5.86
CA ARG A 32 -13.43 12.47 -7.00
C ARG A 32 -12.11 12.20 -7.73
N GLY A 33 -12.20 11.58 -8.91
CA GLY A 33 -11.05 11.12 -9.67
C GLY A 33 -9.93 12.16 -9.81
N ILE A 34 -8.70 11.70 -9.55
CA ILE A 34 -7.44 12.13 -10.19
C ILE A 34 -6.97 13.59 -9.97
N ILE A 35 -7.75 14.53 -9.39
CA ILE A 35 -7.35 15.95 -9.39
C ILE A 35 -6.29 16.35 -8.33
N ARG A 36 -5.99 15.49 -7.35
CA ARG A 36 -4.93 15.75 -6.34
C ARG A 36 -4.27 14.46 -5.91
N MET A 37 -3.31 13.95 -6.68
CA MET A 37 -2.55 12.75 -6.33
C MET A 37 -1.61 12.99 -5.14
N VAL A 38 -2.18 13.33 -3.98
CA VAL A 38 -1.50 13.19 -2.69
C VAL A 38 -1.42 11.69 -2.45
N LEU A 39 -0.20 11.18 -2.42
CA LEU A 39 0.07 9.80 -2.04
C LEU A 39 -0.61 9.54 -0.69
N GLY A 40 -1.62 8.66 -0.67
CA GLY A 40 -2.39 8.37 0.54
C GLY A 40 -1.46 7.97 1.69
N SER A 41 -1.83 8.25 2.94
CA SER A 41 -0.95 8.07 4.11
C SER A 41 -0.32 6.68 4.18
N VAL A 42 -1.08 5.63 3.83
CA VAL A 42 -0.58 4.25 3.77
C VAL A 42 0.43 4.06 2.64
N SER A 43 0.11 4.46 1.42
CA SER A 43 1.03 4.39 0.27
C SER A 43 2.31 5.19 0.50
N HIS A 44 2.21 6.33 1.19
CA HIS A 44 3.35 7.19 1.52
C HIS A 44 4.29 6.51 2.51
N ALA A 45 3.72 5.92 3.56
CA ALA A 45 4.46 5.14 4.53
C ALA A 45 5.10 3.89 3.90
N LEU A 46 4.41 3.22 2.98
CA LEU A 46 4.95 2.06 2.26
C LEU A 46 6.11 2.43 1.35
N LEU A 47 6.06 3.56 0.62
CA LEU A 47 7.21 4.00 -0.19
C LEU A 47 8.44 4.35 0.66
N HIS A 48 8.25 4.90 1.86
CA HIS A 48 9.38 5.25 2.74
C HIS A 48 9.99 4.03 3.45
N GLN A 49 9.21 2.99 3.68
CA GLN A 49 9.63 1.81 4.45
C GLN A 49 9.87 0.56 3.59
N GLY A 50 9.42 0.57 2.34
CA GLY A 50 9.33 -0.62 1.49
C GLY A 50 10.60 -0.88 0.67
N THR A 51 11.03 -2.13 0.68
CA THR A 51 12.02 -2.68 -0.27
C THR A 51 11.36 -3.24 -1.53
N TYR A 52 10.02 -3.27 -1.57
CA TYR A 52 9.23 -3.89 -2.63
C TYR A 52 8.69 -2.84 -3.61
N PRO A 53 8.70 -3.13 -4.92
CA PRO A 53 8.02 -2.30 -5.90
C PRO A 53 6.54 -2.08 -5.53
N LEU A 54 6.06 -0.85 -5.63
CA LEU A 54 4.69 -0.47 -5.29
C LEU A 54 4.02 0.23 -6.48
N MET A 55 2.88 -0.29 -6.93
CA MET A 55 2.01 0.35 -7.92
C MET A 55 0.73 0.82 -7.25
N ILE A 56 0.42 2.11 -7.43
CA ILE A 56 -0.83 2.71 -6.96
C ILE A 56 -1.78 2.87 -8.15
N PHE A 57 -2.99 2.35 -8.02
CA PHE A 57 -4.06 2.55 -9.01
C PHE A 57 -5.31 3.13 -8.33
N GLY A 58 -6.08 3.94 -9.05
CA GLY A 58 -7.25 4.66 -8.55
C GLY A 58 -8.42 4.56 -9.51
#